data_AF-A0A967SKI4-F1
#
_entry.id   AF-A0A967SKI4-F1
#
_cell.length_a   1.000
_cell.length_b   1.000
_cell.length_c   1.000
_cell.angle_alpha   90.00
_cell.angle_beta   90.00
_cell.angle_gamma   90.00
#
_symmetry.space_group_name_H-M   'P 1'
#
loop_
_entity.id
_entity.type
_entity.pdbx_description
1 polymer ?
#
loop_
_entity_poly.entity_id
_entity_poly.type
_entity_poly.pdbx_seq_one_letter_code
_entity_poly.pdbx_strand_id
1 'polypeptide(L)' 'PFVTSGIRIGTPAITTRGFKDAECDKLAGWIADILDNPEDEATVSRVKGEVLGL' A
#
# COMPACT_ATOMS: atom_id res chain seq x y z
N PRO A 1 -0.84 27.83 -4.19
CA PRO A 1 -1.67 26.62 -4.03
C PRO A 1 -0.94 25.60 -3.14
N PHE A 2 -1.48 25.29 -1.94
CA PHE A 2 -0.93 24.23 -1.08
C PHE A 2 -1.28 22.87 -1.67
N VAL A 3 -0.49 22.42 -2.64
CA VAL A 3 -0.51 21.04 -3.14
C VAL A 3 0.73 20.37 -2.58
N THR A 4 0.53 19.35 -1.75
CA THR A 4 1.63 18.60 -1.13
C THR A 4 2.23 17.61 -2.13
N SER A 5 3.53 17.39 -2.09
CA SER A 5 4.24 16.48 -3.01
C SER A 5 4.50 15.08 -2.43
N GLY A 6 3.86 14.71 -1.32
CA GLY A 6 4.17 13.45 -0.63
C GLY A 6 3.05 12.93 0.27
N ILE A 7 3.20 11.67 0.68
CA ILE A 7 2.27 10.92 1.52
C ILE A 7 2.99 10.49 2.81
N ARG A 8 2.31 10.56 3.95
CA ARG A 8 2.83 10.07 5.24
C ARG A 8 2.26 8.69 5.54
N ILE A 9 3.12 7.72 5.80
CA ILE A 9 2.76 6.33 6.13
C ILE A 9 3.10 6.05 7.60
N GLY A 10 2.25 5.27 8.29
CA GLY A 10 2.47 4.87 9.67
C GLY A 10 1.97 3.46 9.96
N THR A 11 2.72 2.71 10.77
CA THR A 11 2.46 1.31 11.12
C THR A 11 1.56 1.02 12.34
N PRO A 12 1.22 1.96 13.26
CA PRO A 12 0.52 1.60 14.51
C PRO A 12 -0.77 0.79 14.33
N ALA A 13 -1.58 1.11 13.32
CA ALA A 13 -2.85 0.42 13.07
C ALA A 13 -2.63 -1.04 12.60
N ILE A 14 -1.73 -1.26 11.65
CA ILE A 14 -1.45 -2.61 11.11
C ILE A 14 -0.73 -3.48 12.14
N THR A 15 0.19 -2.91 12.92
CA THR A 15 0.89 -3.63 13.99
C THR A 15 -0.07 -4.06 15.10
N THR A 16 -1.05 -3.21 15.45
CA THR A 16 -2.13 -3.56 16.41
C THR A 16 -2.97 -4.73 15.89
N ARG A 17 -3.11 -4.86 14.55
CA ARG A 17 -3.84 -5.95 13.88
C ARG A 17 -2.99 -7.20 13.62
N GLY A 18 -1.74 -7.23 14.10
CA GLY A 18 -0.89 -8.41 14.06
C GLY A 18 0.13 -8.45 12.92
N PHE A 19 0.21 -7.41 12.08
CA PHE A 19 1.23 -7.36 11.02
C PHE A 19 2.64 -7.36 11.62
N LYS A 20 3.52 -8.13 10.98
CA LYS A 20 4.96 -8.20 11.22
C LYS A 20 5.69 -7.73 9.96
N ASP A 21 7.01 -7.87 9.97
CA ASP A 21 7.89 -7.37 8.91
C ASP A 21 7.53 -7.97 7.53
N ALA A 22 7.20 -9.27 7.48
CA ALA A 22 6.83 -9.95 6.24
C ALA A 22 5.57 -9.35 5.58
N GLU A 23 4.54 -9.02 6.37
CA GLU A 23 3.35 -8.36 5.83
C GLU A 23 3.62 -6.90 5.44
N CYS A 24 4.54 -6.24 6.15
CA CYS A 24 4.94 -4.87 5.84
C CYS A 24 5.75 -4.78 4.54
N ASP A 25 6.63 -5.75 4.26
CA ASP A 25 7.36 -5.84 3.00
C ASP A 25 6.40 -6.01 1.82
N LYS A 26 5.41 -6.90 1.96
CA LYS A 26 4.37 -7.10 0.94
C LYS A 26 3.54 -5.84 0.72
N LEU A 27 3.11 -5.19 1.79
CA LEU A 27 2.37 -3.93 1.74
C LEU A 27 3.18 -2.82 1.06
N ALA A 28 4.47 -2.69 1.39
CA ALA A 28 5.34 -1.68 0.79
C ALA A 28 5.52 -1.94 -0.72
N GLY A 29 5.66 -3.20 -1.14
CA GLY A 29 5.70 -3.59 -2.54
C GLY A 29 4.44 -3.17 -3.30
N TRP A 30 3.26 -3.41 -2.73
CA TRP A 30 2.00 -2.97 -3.35
C TRP A 30 1.85 -1.47 -3.47
N ILE A 31 2.34 -0.72 -2.47
CA ILE A 31 2.37 0.74 -2.54
C ILE A 31 3.27 1.18 -3.70
N ALA A 32 4.46 0.57 -3.83
CA ALA A 32 5.38 0.86 -4.94
C ALA A 32 4.76 0.54 -6.31
N ASP A 33 4.15 -0.64 -6.47
CA ASP A 33 3.49 -1.06 -7.72
C ASP A 33 2.47 -0.02 -8.21
N ILE A 34 1.64 0.49 -7.29
CA ILE A 34 0.63 1.52 -7.60
C ILE A 34 1.28 2.87 -7.88
N LEU A 35 2.29 3.27 -7.11
CA LEU A 35 2.95 4.56 -7.31
C LEU A 35 3.74 4.63 -8.62
N ASP A 36 4.28 3.51 -9.09
CA ASP A 36 4.96 3.41 -10.38
C ASP A 36 3.97 3.45 -11.57
N ASN A 37 2.75 2.95 -11.39
CA ASN A 37 1.71 2.88 -12.43
C ASN A 37 0.32 3.30 -11.90
N PRO A 38 0.12 4.58 -11.53
CA PRO A 38 -1.07 5.02 -10.79
C PRO A 38 -2.38 4.97 -11.58
N GLU A 39 -2.29 4.97 -12.92
CA GLU A 39 -3.44 4.90 -13.83
C GLU A 39 -3.69 3.48 -14.36
N ASP A 40 -2.85 2.50 -13.99
CA ASP A 40 -3.05 1.10 -14.39
C ASP A 40 -4.12 0.43 -13.53
N GLU A 41 -5.36 0.43 -14.04
CA GLU A 41 -6.50 -0.20 -13.40
C GLU A 41 -6.28 -1.70 -13.13
N ALA A 42 -5.48 -2.40 -13.94
CA ALA A 42 -5.18 -3.81 -13.72
C ALA A 42 -4.31 -4.00 -12.48
N THR A 43 -3.28 -3.18 -12.30
CA THR A 43 -2.44 -3.15 -11.10
C THR A 43 -3.26 -2.80 -9.86
N VAL A 44 -4.10 -1.76 -9.94
CA VAL A 44 -4.99 -1.36 -8.82
C VAL A 44 -5.96 -2.49 -8.44
N SER A 45 -6.57 -3.15 -9.43
CA SER A 45 -7.51 -4.26 -9.20
C SER A 45 -6.82 -5.47 -8.57
N ARG A 46 -5.63 -5.85 -9.07
CA ARG A 46 -4.82 -6.93 -8.51
C ARG A 46 -4.46 -6.65 -7.05
N VAL A 47 -3.87 -5.48 -6.76
CA VAL A 47 -3.45 -5.11 -5.41
C VAL A 47 -4.65 -5.10 -4.45
N LYS A 48 -5.81 -4.56 -4.88
CA LYS A 48 -7.03 -4.60 -4.07
C LYS A 48 -7.44 -6.03 -3.72
N GLY A 49 -7.37 -6.96 -4.68
CA GLY A 49 -7.66 -8.37 -4.45
C GLY A 49 -6.72 -9.00 -3.42
N GLU A 50 -5.43 -8.71 -3.53
CA GLU A 50 -4.43 -9.23 -2.58
C GLU A 50 -4.57 -8.64 -1.17
N VAL A 51 -4.95 -7.36 -1.05
CA VAL A 51 -5.23 -6.70 0.24
C VAL A 51 -6.46 -7.29 0.92
N LEU A 52 -7.52 -7.61 0.18
CA LEU A 52 -8.74 -8.22 0.72
C LEU A 52 -8.56 -9.69 1.11
N GLY A 53 -7.53 -10.35 0.58
CA GLY A 53 -7.18 -11.74 0.89
C GLY A 53 -6.27 -11.92 2.11
N LEU A 54 -5.82 -10.82 2.73
CA LEU A 54 -5.07 -10.80 4.01
C LEU A 54 -6.03 -10.83 5.21
#